data_AF-A0A0M2XU90-F1
#
_entry.id   AF-A0A0M2XU90-F1
#
_cell.length_a   1.000
_cell.length_b   1.000
_cell.length_c   1.000
_cell.angle_alpha   90.00
_cell.angle_beta   90.00
_cell.angle_gamma   90.00
#
_symmetry.space_group_name_H-M   'P 1'
#
loop_
_entity.id
_entity.type
_entity.pdbx_description
1 polymer ?
#
loop_
_entity_poly.entity_id
_entity_poly.type
_entity_poly.pdbx_seq_one_letter_code
_entity_poly.pdbx_strand_id
1 'polypeptide(L)'
;MSVKKIMGIIITIGLVAMLAFGFFLYATIKTKSTRISQYPPFKQWAGKTVILDKQTVLISEKVKLYPENGYPYLLLDSLHPDWPYIEERIQLGDYALVERFPAGTSFHIEKAVQFTGGVSGSSTPFVFGKIQHGGKRYGTAYQWGTMDIAKFMDKVEASWYFHQAPWQPKADTVFYALPEARWW
;
A
#
# COMPACT_ATOMS: atom_id res chain seq x y z
N MET A 1 16.58 30.58 44.96
CA MET A 1 15.69 29.50 44.46
C MET A 1 15.94 28.26 45.31
N SER A 2 14.93 27.62 45.93
CA SER A 2 15.21 26.50 46.87
C SER A 2 15.60 25.23 46.11
N VAL A 3 16.44 24.39 46.72
CA VAL A 3 16.92 23.11 46.14
C VAL A 3 15.75 22.23 45.65
N LYS A 4 14.62 22.24 46.38
CA LYS A 4 13.39 21.53 45.97
C LYS A 4 12.81 22.02 44.64
N LYS A 5 12.86 23.34 44.37
CA LYS A 5 12.40 23.92 43.10
C LYS A 5 13.34 23.54 41.95
N ILE A 6 14.66 23.54 42.18
CA ILE A 6 15.66 23.16 41.17
C ILE A 6 15.51 21.67 40.80
N MET A 7 15.37 20.80 41.80
CA MET A 7 15.16 19.36 41.59
C MET A 7 13.85 19.06 40.85
N GLY A 8 12.77 19.78 41.17
CA GLY A 8 11.50 19.68 40.43
C GLY A 8 11.65 20.03 38.96
N ILE A 9 12.37 21.12 38.64
CA ILE A 9 12.63 21.54 37.25
C ILE A 9 13.43 20.47 36.48
N ILE A 10 14.47 19.90 37.09
CA ILE A 10 15.30 18.85 36.46
C ILE A 10 14.45 17.61 36.13
N ILE A 11 13.61 17.16 37.07
CA ILE A 11 12.71 16.01 36.85
C ILE A 11 11.72 16.32 35.72
N THR A 12 11.12 17.51 35.69
CA THR A 12 10.20 17.91 34.62
C THR A 12 10.89 17.94 33.25
N ILE A 13 12.10 18.51 33.15
CA ILE A 13 12.86 18.54 31.89
C ILE A 13 13.18 17.11 31.43
N GLY A 14 13.62 16.23 32.35
CA GLY A 14 13.88 14.83 32.04
C GLY A 14 12.65 14.10 31.50
N LEU A 15 11.49 14.30 32.14
CA LEU A 15 10.23 13.70 31.69
C LEU A 15 9.81 14.22 30.31
N VAL A 16 9.90 15.53 30.08
CA VAL A 16 9.58 16.14 28.79
C VAL A 16 10.51 15.63 27.69
N ALA A 17 11.81 15.52 27.97
CA ALA A 17 12.79 14.98 27.02
C ALA A 17 12.49 13.52 26.68
N MET A 18 12.13 12.69 27.67
CA MET A 18 11.77 11.29 27.46
C MET A 18 10.50 11.14 26.62
N LEU A 19 9.46 11.93 26.90
CA LEU A 19 8.22 11.93 26.11
C LEU A 19 8.46 12.43 24.68
N ALA A 20 9.23 13.52 24.52
CA ALA A 20 9.59 14.03 23.20
C ALA A 20 10.38 12.99 22.40
N PHE A 21 11.37 12.34 23.00
CA PHE A 21 12.14 11.28 22.37
C PHE A 21 11.26 10.09 21.95
N GLY A 22 10.38 9.61 22.84
CA GLY A 22 9.42 8.55 22.52
C GLY A 22 8.48 8.94 21.37
N PHE A 23 8.02 10.19 21.35
CA PHE A 23 7.21 10.72 20.26
C PHE A 23 7.99 10.77 18.94
N PHE A 24 9.26 11.23 18.92
CA PHE A 24 10.08 11.25 17.71
C PHE A 24 10.36 9.84 17.16
N LEU A 25 10.62 8.87 18.04
CA LEU A 25 10.78 7.47 17.63
C LEU A 25 9.50 6.93 16.98
N TYR A 26 8.36 7.11 17.65
CA TYR A 26 7.06 6.76 17.09
C TYR A 26 6.82 7.48 15.75
N ALA A 27 7.21 8.75 15.67
CA ALA A 27 7.09 9.60 14.49
C ALA A 27 7.91 9.11 13.29
N THR A 28 9.02 8.45 13.57
CA THR A 28 9.93 7.96 12.54
C THR A 28 9.50 6.56 12.08
N ILE A 29 9.11 5.67 12.99
CA ILE A 29 8.82 4.28 12.65
C ILE A 29 7.42 4.05 12.08
N LYS A 30 6.47 4.96 12.35
CA LYS A 30 5.08 4.75 11.93
C LYS A 30 4.91 4.91 10.42
N THR A 31 4.30 3.90 9.82
CA THR A 31 3.89 3.92 8.42
C THR A 31 2.94 5.08 8.15
N LYS A 32 3.24 5.86 7.12
CA LYS A 32 2.42 6.96 6.62
C LYS A 32 1.48 6.43 5.55
N SER A 33 0.31 7.04 5.39
CA SER A 33 -0.63 6.67 4.32
C SER A 33 -1.33 7.89 3.74
N THR A 34 -1.61 7.87 2.44
CA THR A 34 -2.32 8.97 1.78
C THR A 34 -3.21 8.46 0.67
N ARG A 35 -4.43 8.99 0.60
CA ARG A 35 -5.38 8.63 -0.46
C ARG A 35 -4.90 9.20 -1.79
N ILE A 36 -4.66 8.32 -2.76
CA ILE A 36 -4.19 8.68 -4.10
C ILE A 36 -5.28 8.51 -5.17
N SER A 37 -6.52 8.25 -4.76
CA SER A 37 -7.64 7.95 -5.67
C SER A 37 -7.97 9.09 -6.65
N GLN A 38 -7.60 10.33 -6.32
CA GLN A 38 -7.83 11.52 -7.14
C GLN A 38 -6.70 11.80 -8.14
N TYR A 39 -5.59 11.06 -8.07
CA TYR A 39 -4.43 11.25 -8.93
C TYR A 39 -4.43 10.23 -10.08
N PRO A 40 -3.96 10.58 -11.28
CA PRO A 40 -3.73 9.60 -12.34
C PRO A 40 -2.65 8.57 -11.94
N PRO A 41 -2.74 7.31 -12.43
CA PRO A 41 -3.82 6.77 -13.26
C PRO A 41 -5.07 6.37 -12.44
N PHE A 42 -5.00 6.35 -11.10
CA PHE A 42 -6.07 5.87 -10.22
C PHE A 42 -7.42 6.58 -10.40
N LYS A 43 -7.41 7.89 -10.66
CA LYS A 43 -8.63 8.69 -10.90
C LYS A 43 -9.55 8.10 -11.97
N GLN A 44 -8.98 7.40 -12.96
CA GLN A 44 -9.74 6.80 -14.03
C GLN A 44 -10.51 5.55 -13.59
N TRP A 45 -10.09 4.91 -12.50
CA TRP A 45 -10.55 3.60 -12.06
C TRP A 45 -11.28 3.63 -10.71
N ALA A 46 -10.92 4.58 -9.84
CA ALA A 46 -11.51 4.71 -8.51
C ALA A 46 -13.03 4.91 -8.58
N GLY A 47 -13.76 4.12 -7.80
CA GLY A 47 -15.23 4.11 -7.75
C GLY A 47 -15.91 3.32 -8.87
N LYS A 48 -15.16 2.69 -9.79
CA LYS A 48 -15.72 1.96 -10.94
C LYS A 48 -15.68 0.46 -10.72
N THR A 49 -16.66 -0.22 -11.30
CA THR A 49 -16.60 -1.67 -11.50
C THR A 49 -15.90 -1.95 -12.82
N VAL A 50 -14.83 -2.71 -12.76
CA VAL A 50 -14.04 -3.15 -13.91
C VAL A 50 -14.18 -4.66 -14.09
N ILE A 51 -13.94 -5.12 -15.31
CA ILE A 51 -13.89 -6.54 -15.64
C ILE A 51 -12.42 -6.95 -15.71
N LEU A 52 -12.07 -8.02 -15.00
CA LEU A 52 -10.73 -8.57 -15.02
C LEU A 52 -10.53 -9.38 -16.32
N ASP A 53 -9.60 -8.98 -17.18
CA ASP A 53 -9.34 -9.63 -18.47
C ASP A 53 -8.41 -10.85 -18.35
N LYS A 54 -7.79 -11.04 -17.18
CA LYS A 54 -6.97 -12.20 -16.82
C LYS A 54 -7.59 -12.99 -15.67
N GLN A 55 -7.16 -14.24 -15.56
CA GLN A 55 -7.31 -14.98 -14.32
C GLN A 55 -6.53 -14.27 -13.21
N THR A 56 -7.13 -14.18 -12.03
CA THR A 56 -6.48 -13.61 -10.85
C THR A 56 -6.54 -14.59 -9.69
N VAL A 57 -5.58 -14.49 -8.78
CA VAL A 57 -5.52 -15.30 -7.56
C VAL A 57 -5.68 -14.39 -6.36
N LEU A 58 -6.48 -14.85 -5.41
CA LEU A 58 -6.67 -14.20 -4.14
C LEU A 58 -5.86 -14.95 -3.10
N ILE A 59 -4.97 -14.24 -2.40
CA ILE A 59 -4.12 -14.82 -1.37
C ILE A 59 -4.28 -14.10 -0.03
N SER A 60 -4.03 -14.83 1.05
CA SER A 60 -3.88 -14.28 2.39
C SER A 60 -2.40 -14.31 2.78
N GLU A 61 -1.89 -13.17 3.22
CA GLU A 61 -0.53 -13.06 3.74
C GLU A 61 -0.52 -13.39 5.24
N LYS A 62 0.46 -14.18 5.70
CA LYS A 62 0.67 -14.47 7.12
C LYS A 62 1.06 -13.22 7.90
N VAL A 63 1.89 -12.37 7.30
CA VAL A 63 2.30 -11.07 7.85
C VAL A 63 1.97 -9.99 6.83
N LYS A 64 1.09 -9.06 7.20
CA LYS A 64 0.67 -7.95 6.33
C LYS A 64 1.53 -6.73 6.58
N LEU A 65 2.21 -6.25 5.54
CA LEU A 65 3.00 -5.02 5.62
C LEU A 65 2.11 -3.78 5.75
N TYR A 66 0.96 -3.78 5.08
CA TYR A 66 0.04 -2.65 5.04
C TYR A 66 -1.40 -3.10 5.35
N PRO A 67 -1.73 -3.35 6.63
CA PRO A 67 -3.07 -3.77 7.01
C PRO A 67 -4.07 -2.63 6.81
N GLU A 68 -5.00 -2.83 5.87
CA GLU A 68 -6.16 -1.93 5.68
C GLU A 68 -7.45 -2.67 6.06
N ASN A 69 -8.21 -2.08 6.98
CA ASN A 69 -9.45 -2.67 7.46
C ASN A 69 -10.44 -2.93 6.32
N GLY A 70 -10.98 -4.15 6.27
CA GLY A 70 -11.95 -4.56 5.25
C GLY A 70 -11.34 -5.09 3.94
N TYR A 71 -10.01 -5.10 3.79
CA TYR A 71 -9.32 -5.65 2.62
C TYR A 71 -8.25 -6.66 3.03
N PRO A 72 -8.65 -7.82 3.56
CA PRO A 72 -7.70 -8.76 4.17
C PRO A 72 -6.87 -9.58 3.16
N TYR A 73 -7.13 -9.48 1.86
CA TYR A 73 -6.54 -10.36 0.86
C TYR A 73 -5.80 -9.58 -0.22
N LEU A 74 -4.70 -10.12 -0.73
CA LEU A 74 -3.97 -9.59 -1.87
C LEU A 74 -4.47 -10.27 -3.15
N LEU A 75 -4.80 -9.47 -4.16
CA LEU A 75 -5.13 -9.92 -5.51
C LEU A 75 -3.85 -9.87 -6.36
N LEU A 76 -3.57 -10.94 -7.08
CA LEU A 76 -2.44 -11.03 -8.00
C LEU A 76 -2.88 -11.64 -9.33
N ASP A 77 -2.13 -11.34 -10.38
CA ASP A 77 -2.38 -11.84 -11.73
C ASP A 77 -1.04 -12.11 -12.42
N SER A 78 -1.08 -12.80 -13.56
CA SER A 78 0.12 -13.21 -14.31
C SER A 78 1.04 -12.08 -14.77
N LEU A 79 0.54 -10.83 -14.87
CA LEU A 79 1.30 -9.66 -15.28
C LEU A 79 1.91 -8.91 -14.08
N HIS A 80 1.54 -9.28 -12.85
CA HIS A 80 2.08 -8.64 -11.66
C HIS A 80 3.56 -8.99 -11.47
N PRO A 81 4.45 -8.03 -11.13
CA PRO A 81 5.87 -8.29 -10.92
C PRO A 81 6.16 -9.40 -9.91
N ASP A 82 5.32 -9.52 -8.88
CA ASP A 82 5.47 -10.56 -7.85
C ASP A 82 4.96 -11.95 -8.26
N TRP A 83 4.31 -12.09 -9.42
CA TRP A 83 3.72 -13.36 -9.88
C TRP A 83 4.69 -14.55 -9.88
N PRO A 84 5.95 -14.42 -10.36
CA PRO A 84 6.90 -15.52 -10.38
C PRO A 84 7.23 -16.09 -8.99
N TYR A 85 7.04 -15.30 -7.92
CA TYR A 85 7.40 -15.68 -6.55
C TYR A 85 6.24 -16.27 -5.75
N ILE A 86 5.01 -16.29 -6.30
CA ILE A 86 3.82 -16.71 -5.55
C ILE A 86 3.93 -18.16 -5.10
N GLU A 87 4.37 -19.05 -5.97
CA GLU A 87 4.43 -20.49 -5.67
C GLU A 87 5.42 -20.78 -4.54
N GLU A 88 6.61 -20.19 -4.62
CA GLU A 88 7.62 -20.28 -3.56
C GLU A 88 7.08 -19.75 -2.22
N ARG A 89 6.41 -18.59 -2.22
CA ARG A 89 5.83 -17.99 -1.01
C ARG A 89 4.72 -18.85 -0.40
N ILE A 90 3.93 -19.54 -1.23
CA ILE A 90 2.94 -20.51 -0.75
C ILE A 90 3.63 -21.73 -0.11
N GLN A 91 4.68 -22.25 -0.75
CA GLN A 91 5.44 -23.40 -0.22
C GLN A 91 6.13 -23.08 1.11
N LEU A 92 6.67 -21.87 1.26
CA LEU A 92 7.27 -21.38 2.51
C LEU A 92 6.22 -21.11 3.61
N GLY A 93 4.93 -21.12 3.27
CA GLY A 93 3.84 -20.81 4.21
C GLY A 93 3.69 -19.33 4.53
N ASP A 94 4.30 -18.45 3.72
CA ASP A 94 4.10 -17.00 3.81
C ASP A 94 2.72 -16.61 3.29
N TYR A 95 2.27 -17.27 2.22
CA TYR A 95 0.98 -17.04 1.56
C TYR A 95 0.08 -18.27 1.63
N ALA A 96 -1.22 -18.03 1.76
CA ALA A 96 -2.25 -19.05 1.61
C ALA A 96 -3.17 -18.69 0.45
N LEU A 97 -3.36 -19.61 -0.50
CA LEU A 97 -4.33 -19.43 -1.59
C LEU A 97 -5.75 -19.46 -1.02
N VAL A 98 -6.52 -18.40 -1.30
CA VAL A 98 -7.90 -18.25 -0.83
C VAL A 98 -8.88 -18.62 -1.93
N GLU A 99 -8.67 -18.09 -3.14
CA GLU A 99 -9.59 -18.29 -4.27
C GLU A 99 -8.88 -18.03 -5.61
N ARG A 100 -9.41 -18.61 -6.69
CA ARG A 100 -9.02 -18.27 -8.06
C ARG A 100 -10.22 -17.70 -8.82
N PHE A 101 -10.05 -16.52 -9.40
CA PHE A 101 -11.09 -15.87 -10.18
C PHE A 101 -10.79 -16.02 -11.67
N PRO A 102 -11.73 -16.54 -12.48
CA PRO A 102 -11.55 -16.59 -13.92
C PRO A 102 -11.54 -15.18 -14.53
N ALA A 103 -11.01 -15.06 -15.75
CA ALA A 103 -11.21 -13.87 -16.57
C ALA A 103 -12.72 -13.62 -16.77
N GLY A 104 -13.11 -12.35 -16.86
CA GLY A 104 -14.51 -11.92 -16.84
C GLY A 104 -15.05 -11.59 -15.45
N THR A 105 -14.28 -11.84 -14.37
CA THR A 105 -14.71 -11.53 -13.01
C THR A 105 -14.83 -10.01 -12.81
N SER A 106 -15.90 -9.58 -12.14
CA SER A 106 -16.11 -8.17 -11.81
C SER A 106 -15.36 -7.78 -10.54
N PHE A 107 -14.63 -6.67 -10.62
CA PHE A 107 -13.92 -6.05 -9.50
C PHE A 107 -14.40 -4.62 -9.31
N HIS A 108 -14.99 -4.32 -8.15
CA HIS A 108 -15.40 -2.97 -7.80
C HIS A 108 -14.27 -2.25 -7.07
N ILE A 109 -13.62 -1.30 -7.74
CA ILE A 109 -12.53 -0.50 -7.17
C ILE A 109 -13.15 0.60 -6.30
N GLU A 110 -12.84 0.59 -5.01
CA GLU A 110 -13.41 1.54 -4.05
C GLU A 110 -12.47 2.74 -3.83
N LYS A 111 -11.16 2.49 -3.72
CA LYS A 111 -10.15 3.53 -3.46
C LYS A 111 -8.76 3.09 -3.84
N ALA A 112 -7.84 4.04 -3.83
CA ALA A 112 -6.39 3.81 -3.91
C ALA A 112 -5.68 4.60 -2.81
N VAL A 113 -4.68 3.97 -2.19
CA VAL A 113 -3.89 4.53 -1.07
C VAL A 113 -2.42 4.22 -1.31
N GLN A 114 -1.55 5.19 -1.08
CA GLN A 114 -0.11 4.98 -1.00
C GLN A 114 0.29 4.83 0.46
N PHE A 115 1.07 3.80 0.77
CA PHE A 115 1.72 3.64 2.06
C PHE A 115 3.20 3.95 1.94
N THR A 116 3.79 4.60 2.93
CA THR A 116 5.23 4.79 3.04
C THR A 116 5.70 4.17 4.34
N GLY A 117 6.56 3.15 4.25
CA GLY A 117 7.13 2.50 5.43
C GLY A 117 7.94 3.48 6.26
N GLY A 118 7.69 3.55 7.57
CA GLY A 118 8.38 4.52 8.43
C GLY A 118 9.90 4.31 8.49
N VAL A 119 10.34 3.05 8.54
CA VAL A 119 11.76 2.70 8.58
C VAL A 119 12.41 2.73 7.19
N SER A 120 11.78 2.11 6.19
CA SER A 120 12.38 2.00 4.85
C SER A 120 12.31 3.30 4.04
N GLY A 121 11.32 4.15 4.30
CA GLY A 121 10.99 5.30 3.46
C GLY A 121 10.41 4.92 2.09
N SER A 122 10.33 3.63 1.75
CA SER A 122 9.78 3.15 0.48
C SER A 122 8.27 3.35 0.44
N SER A 123 7.79 3.87 -0.68
CA SER A 123 6.37 4.07 -0.93
C SER A 123 5.79 2.96 -1.80
N THR A 124 4.61 2.48 -1.47
CA THR A 124 3.92 1.42 -2.18
C THR A 124 2.44 1.77 -2.38
N PRO A 125 2.00 2.01 -3.62
CA PRO A 125 0.60 2.27 -3.96
C PRO A 125 -0.22 0.97 -4.05
N PHE A 126 -1.43 1.02 -3.50
CA PHE A 126 -2.40 -0.06 -3.53
C PHE A 126 -3.76 0.42 -4.03
N VAL A 127 -4.40 -0.42 -4.83
CA VAL A 127 -5.81 -0.33 -5.22
C VAL A 127 -6.61 -1.24 -4.31
N PHE A 128 -7.66 -0.71 -3.70
CA PHE A 128 -8.55 -1.44 -2.80
C PHE A 128 -9.94 -1.54 -3.41
N GLY A 129 -10.52 -2.72 -3.33
CA GLY A 129 -11.84 -2.97 -3.86
C GLY A 129 -12.43 -4.28 -3.40
N LYS A 130 -13.51 -4.69 -4.05
CA LYS A 130 -14.25 -5.89 -3.69
C LYS A 130 -14.60 -6.72 -4.93
N ILE A 131 -14.43 -8.02 -4.80
CA ILE A 131 -14.85 -9.01 -5.80
C ILE A 131 -16.04 -9.77 -5.24
N GLN A 132 -17.07 -9.98 -6.07
CA GLN A 132 -18.18 -10.86 -5.75
C GLN A 132 -18.10 -12.11 -6.62
N HIS A 133 -17.98 -13.27 -5.99
CA HIS A 133 -17.82 -14.55 -6.68
C HIS A 133 -18.43 -15.68 -5.84
N GLY A 134 -19.21 -16.55 -6.46
CA GLY A 134 -19.83 -17.70 -5.77
C GLY A 134 -20.71 -17.31 -4.57
N GLY A 135 -21.41 -16.17 -4.64
CA GLY A 135 -22.24 -15.66 -3.53
C GLY A 135 -21.47 -15.05 -2.36
N LYS A 136 -20.13 -15.04 -2.40
CA LYS A 136 -19.26 -14.43 -1.40
C LYS A 136 -18.72 -13.09 -1.87
N ARG A 137 -18.39 -12.22 -0.92
CA ARG A 137 -17.76 -10.92 -1.16
C ARG A 137 -16.37 -10.89 -0.54
N TYR A 138 -15.37 -10.63 -1.36
CA TYR A 138 -13.97 -10.61 -0.97
C TYR A 138 -13.46 -9.17 -1.00
N GLY A 139 -13.02 -8.65 0.15
CA GLY A 139 -12.28 -7.39 0.21
C GLY A 139 -10.82 -7.64 -0.14
N THR A 140 -10.31 -6.89 -1.11
CA THR A 140 -8.97 -7.15 -1.64
C THR A 140 -8.18 -5.88 -1.92
N ALA A 141 -6.86 -5.99 -1.79
CA ALA A 141 -5.87 -5.04 -2.19
C ALA A 141 -5.11 -5.56 -3.42
N TYR A 142 -4.69 -4.67 -4.31
CA TYR A 142 -3.83 -4.99 -5.44
C TYR A 142 -2.70 -3.94 -5.46
N GLN A 143 -1.45 -4.38 -5.34
CA GLN A 143 -0.30 -3.49 -5.40
C GLN A 143 -0.11 -3.01 -6.84
N TRP A 144 -0.07 -1.70 -7.06
CA TRP A 144 -0.02 -1.16 -8.42
C TRP A 144 0.76 0.13 -8.53
N GLY A 145 1.95 0.01 -9.09
CA GLY A 145 2.87 1.12 -9.30
C GLY A 145 4.25 0.84 -8.70
N THR A 146 5.28 1.30 -9.39
CA THR A 146 6.67 1.24 -8.96
C THR A 146 7.33 2.56 -9.25
N MET A 147 8.10 3.06 -8.29
CA MET A 147 8.86 4.28 -8.44
C MET A 147 10.17 3.99 -9.19
N ASP A 148 10.44 4.75 -10.23
CA ASP A 148 11.74 4.81 -10.87
C ASP A 148 12.70 5.62 -9.99
N ILE A 149 13.65 4.90 -9.38
CA ILE A 149 14.59 5.47 -8.42
C ILE A 149 15.50 6.51 -9.07
N ALA A 150 15.93 6.30 -10.32
CA ALA A 150 16.80 7.26 -11.00
C ALA A 150 16.08 8.60 -11.19
N LYS A 151 14.85 8.56 -11.72
CA LYS A 151 14.00 9.74 -11.89
C LYS A 151 13.71 10.43 -10.55
N PHE A 152 13.41 9.64 -9.52
CA PHE A 152 13.15 10.17 -8.19
C PHE A 152 14.37 10.91 -7.61
N MET A 153 15.57 10.33 -7.74
CA MET A 153 16.82 10.94 -7.27
C MET A 153 17.18 12.21 -8.05
N ASP A 154 16.86 12.25 -9.35
CA ASP A 154 16.98 13.43 -10.20
C ASP A 154 15.86 14.47 -9.96
N LYS A 155 15.00 14.26 -8.96
CA LYS A 155 13.87 15.12 -8.59
C LYS A 155 12.84 15.31 -9.71
N VAL A 156 12.70 14.33 -10.58
CA VAL A 156 11.63 14.31 -11.58
C VAL A 156 10.32 13.91 -10.87
N GLU A 157 9.37 14.84 -10.83
CA GLU A 157 8.07 14.60 -10.17
C GLU A 157 7.33 13.39 -10.76
N ALA A 158 7.35 13.26 -12.09
CA ALA A 158 6.79 12.12 -12.80
C ALA A 158 7.77 10.92 -12.78
N SER A 159 7.86 10.25 -11.64
CA SER A 159 8.76 9.10 -11.41
C SER A 159 8.02 7.78 -11.20
N TRP A 160 6.68 7.77 -11.17
CA TRP A 160 5.91 6.52 -10.98
C TRP A 160 5.51 5.89 -12.30
N TYR A 161 5.82 4.61 -12.46
CA TYR A 161 5.40 3.76 -13.56
C TYR A 161 4.43 2.68 -13.06
N PHE A 162 3.52 2.22 -13.92
CA PHE A 162 2.49 1.25 -13.57
C PHE A 162 2.50 0.09 -14.56
N HIS A 163 2.74 -1.13 -14.05
CA HIS A 163 2.59 -2.33 -14.86
C HIS A 163 1.14 -2.50 -15.32
N GLN A 164 0.92 -3.28 -16.39
CA GLN A 164 -0.43 -3.54 -16.85
C GLN A 164 -1.22 -4.29 -15.78
N ALA A 165 -2.25 -3.65 -15.24
CA ALA A 165 -3.19 -4.28 -14.33
C ALA A 165 -4.21 -5.15 -15.08
N PRO A 166 -4.83 -6.15 -14.42
CA PRO A 166 -5.78 -7.07 -15.06
C PRO A 166 -7.11 -6.42 -15.45
N TRP A 167 -7.28 -5.11 -15.24
CA TRP A 167 -8.43 -4.34 -15.73
C TRP A 167 -8.06 -3.39 -16.88
N GLN A 168 -6.79 -3.36 -17.28
CA GLN A 168 -6.30 -2.52 -18.36
C GLN A 168 -6.19 -3.34 -19.65
N PRO A 169 -6.74 -2.86 -20.78
CA PRO A 169 -6.65 -3.57 -22.05
C PRO A 169 -5.23 -3.56 -22.63
N LYS A 170 -4.38 -2.60 -22.22
CA LYS A 170 -3.00 -2.46 -22.63
C LYS A 170 -2.16 -1.83 -21.52
N ALA A 171 -0.86 -2.07 -21.55
CA ALA A 171 0.10 -1.42 -20.68
C ALA A 171 0.05 0.11 -20.83
N ASP A 172 0.22 0.80 -19.70
CA ASP A 172 0.47 2.23 -19.65
C ASP A 172 1.98 2.46 -19.66
N THR A 173 2.46 3.36 -20.51
CA THR A 173 3.89 3.70 -20.63
C THR A 173 4.21 5.08 -20.05
N VAL A 174 3.21 5.78 -19.51
CA VAL A 174 3.34 7.13 -18.97
C VAL A 174 3.87 7.06 -17.54
N PHE A 175 4.75 8.00 -17.20
CA PHE A 175 5.16 8.24 -15.83
C PHE A 175 4.27 9.30 -15.19
N TYR A 176 3.91 9.10 -13.92
CA TYR A 176 3.02 9.98 -13.18
C TYR A 176 3.69 10.51 -11.92
N ALA A 177 3.21 11.67 -11.46
CA ALA A 177 3.52 12.21 -10.15
C ALA A 177 2.47 11.73 -9.14
N LEU A 178 2.93 11.12 -8.05
CA LEU A 178 2.10 10.82 -6.89
C LEU A 178 2.56 11.68 -5.71
N PRO A 179 1.63 12.10 -4.83
CA PRO A 179 2.01 12.80 -3.61
C PRO A 179 2.82 11.88 -2.68
N GLU A 180 3.64 12.48 -1.83
CA GLU A 180 4.23 11.76 -0.70
C GLU A 180 3.15 11.37 0.33
N ALA A 181 3.32 10.21 0.96
CA ALA A 181 2.41 9.81 2.03
C ALA A 181 2.66 10.65 3.29
N ARG A 182 1.58 11.16 3.86
CA ARG A 182 1.58 12.04 5.03
C ARG A 182 1.22 11.29 6.30
N TRP A 183 1.58 11.91 7.42
CA TRP A 183 0.90 11.68 8.69
C TRP A 183 -0.54 12.14 8.49
N TRP A 184 -1.49 11.31 8.91
CA TRP A 184 -2.95 11.49 8.80
C TRP A 184 -3.43 12.95 8.70
#